data_AF-A0A3E5G4E0-F1
#
_entry.id   AF-A0A3E5G4E0-F1
#
_cell.length_a   1.000
_cell.length_b   1.000
_cell.length_c   1.000
_cell.angle_alpha   90.00
_cell.angle_beta   90.00
_cell.angle_gamma   90.00
#
_symmetry.space_group_name_H-M   'P 1'
#
loop_
_entity.id
_entity.type
_entity.pdbx_description
1 polymer ?
#
loop_
_entity_poly.entity_id
_entity_poly.type
_entity_poly.pdbx_seq_one_letter_code
_entity_poly.pdbx_strand_id
1 'polypeptide(L)'
;MKQKLTRALIDEIRKEMPVLSQNEEKGVIGGTLYVIGEDGRVLYSNETNSDEVLVSMGSWDGAPTMKLPQGTSFQISSGQLVIEGTSEQNREIYSFLTQNTSVEWSMCVDSSTYHFFAGTNHQEKEVSMAYSGCDIKYHNHQSEYANYPSDADYETKSKLQEIGYKEFYIYHEPTDTYIPY
;
A
#
# COMPACT_ATOMS: atom_id res chain seq x y z
N MET A 1 -1.38 -43.72 -22.04
CA MET A 1 0.08 -43.84 -21.78
C MET A 1 0.56 -42.46 -21.32
N LYS A 2 1.07 -42.28 -20.09
CA LYS A 2 1.56 -40.96 -19.64
C LYS A 2 2.98 -40.75 -20.18
N GLN A 3 3.15 -39.80 -21.09
CA GLN A 3 4.44 -39.42 -21.62
C GLN A 3 5.26 -38.78 -20.50
N LYS A 4 6.43 -39.33 -20.18
CA LYS A 4 7.35 -38.71 -19.21
C LYS A 4 8.12 -37.61 -19.94
N LEU A 5 8.06 -36.39 -19.42
CA LEU A 5 8.89 -35.28 -19.88
C LEU A 5 10.37 -35.64 -19.71
N THR A 6 11.12 -35.60 -20.80
CA THR A 6 12.57 -35.77 -20.80
C THR A 6 13.24 -34.40 -20.92
N ARG A 7 14.49 -34.27 -20.48
CA ARG A 7 15.23 -32.99 -20.52
C ARG A 7 15.39 -32.44 -21.93
N ALA A 8 15.64 -33.33 -22.91
CA ALA A 8 15.68 -32.97 -24.33
C ALA A 8 14.36 -32.38 -24.84
N LEU A 9 13.22 -32.93 -24.41
CA LEU A 9 11.90 -32.41 -24.78
C LEU A 9 11.64 -31.02 -24.18
N ILE A 10 12.13 -30.77 -22.96
CA ILE A 10 12.01 -29.46 -22.29
C ILE A 10 12.83 -28.40 -23.04
N ASP A 11 14.05 -28.74 -23.46
CA ASP A 11 14.92 -27.80 -24.19
C ASP A 11 14.39 -27.49 -25.59
N GLU A 12 13.67 -28.42 -26.22
CA GLU A 12 12.95 -28.18 -27.48
C GLU A 12 11.74 -27.26 -27.27
N ILE A 13 10.93 -27.51 -26.22
CA ILE A 13 9.78 -26.65 -25.88
C ILE A 13 10.24 -25.23 -25.58
N ARG A 14 11.35 -25.04 -24.85
CA ARG A 14 11.90 -23.70 -24.53
C ARG A 14 12.28 -22.88 -25.75
N LYS A 15 12.62 -23.52 -26.88
CA LYS A 15 12.95 -22.81 -28.13
C LYS A 15 11.70 -22.29 -28.84
N GLU A 16 10.55 -22.91 -28.61
CA GLU A 16 9.26 -22.52 -29.19
C GLU A 16 8.41 -21.68 -28.24
N MET A 17 8.75 -21.66 -26.94
CA MET A 17 8.09 -20.81 -25.97
C MET A 17 8.29 -19.32 -26.32
N PRO A 18 7.21 -18.54 -26.45
CA PRO A 18 7.35 -17.11 -26.64
C PRO A 18 8.03 -16.51 -25.42
N VAL A 19 9.12 -15.79 -25.65
CA VAL A 19 9.69 -14.89 -24.65
C VAL A 19 8.83 -13.64 -24.68
N LEU A 20 8.13 -13.39 -23.58
CA LEU A 20 7.30 -12.20 -23.44
C LEU A 20 8.21 -10.97 -23.43
N SER A 21 7.76 -9.90 -24.09
CA SER A 21 8.35 -8.58 -23.89
C SER A 21 8.07 -8.10 -22.47
N GLN A 22 8.87 -7.15 -21.96
CA GLN A 22 8.62 -6.55 -20.64
C GLN A 22 7.19 -5.99 -20.48
N ASN A 23 6.55 -5.55 -21.56
CA ASN A 23 5.17 -5.06 -21.52
C ASN A 23 4.16 -6.20 -21.46
N GLU A 24 4.45 -7.34 -22.10
CA GLU A 24 3.63 -8.54 -22.00
C GLU A 24 3.78 -9.20 -20.62
N GLU A 25 4.99 -9.22 -20.05
CA GLU A 25 5.20 -9.69 -18.67
C GLU A 25 4.40 -8.86 -17.66
N LYS A 26 4.34 -7.53 -17.83
CA LYS A 26 3.47 -6.64 -17.04
C LYS A 26 1.98 -6.92 -17.21
N GLY A 27 1.56 -7.43 -18.38
CA GLY A 27 0.17 -7.79 -18.68
C GLY A 27 -0.24 -9.20 -18.24
N VAL A 28 0.70 -10.07 -17.85
CA VAL A 28 0.41 -11.42 -17.33
C VAL A 28 -0.16 -11.37 -15.92
N ILE A 29 0.11 -10.29 -15.19
CA ILE A 29 -0.44 -10.05 -13.86
C ILE A 29 -1.94 -9.77 -14.04
N GLY A 30 -2.77 -10.77 -13.76
CA GLY A 30 -4.22 -10.60 -13.73
C GLY A 30 -4.57 -9.55 -12.67
N GLY A 31 -5.26 -8.48 -13.06
CA GLY A 31 -5.52 -7.35 -12.17
C GLY A 31 -5.06 -6.01 -12.72
N THR A 32 -5.48 -4.95 -12.04
CA THR A 32 -4.88 -3.62 -12.11
C THR A 32 -3.68 -3.62 -11.16
N LEU A 33 -2.47 -3.40 -11.67
CA LEU A 33 -1.23 -3.32 -10.88
C LEU A 33 -0.83 -1.85 -10.73
N TYR A 34 -0.50 -1.46 -9.51
CA TYR A 34 0.23 -0.24 -9.19
C TYR A 34 1.62 -0.60 -8.65
N VAL A 35 2.65 0.02 -9.20
CA VAL A 35 4.01 -0.06 -8.66
C VAL A 35 4.31 1.26 -7.94
N ILE A 36 4.51 1.20 -6.62
CA ILE A 36 4.81 2.36 -5.78
C ILE A 36 6.30 2.36 -5.47
N GLY A 37 7.01 3.44 -5.80
CA GLY A 37 8.42 3.62 -5.47
C GLY A 37 8.65 3.80 -3.97
N GLU A 38 9.90 3.66 -3.53
CA GLU A 38 10.28 3.90 -2.14
C GLU A 38 9.91 5.32 -1.68
N ASP A 39 9.89 6.29 -2.59
CA ASP A 39 9.45 7.67 -2.35
C ASP A 39 7.92 7.87 -2.31
N GLY A 40 7.15 6.77 -2.30
CA GLY A 40 5.69 6.78 -2.27
C GLY A 40 5.03 7.22 -3.57
N ARG A 41 5.76 7.42 -4.67
CA ARG A 41 5.18 7.79 -5.98
C ARG A 41 4.83 6.57 -6.81
N VAL A 42 3.75 6.65 -7.59
CA VAL A 42 3.41 5.58 -8.55
C VAL A 42 4.39 5.64 -9.73
N LEU A 43 5.21 4.60 -9.88
CA LEU A 43 6.19 4.43 -10.97
C LEU A 43 5.55 3.86 -12.24
N TYR A 44 4.53 3.03 -12.05
CA TYR A 44 3.81 2.34 -13.11
C TYR A 44 2.40 2.01 -12.64
N SER A 45 1.44 2.10 -13.56
CA SER A 45 0.15 1.45 -13.40
C SER A 45 -0.29 0.82 -14.72
N ASN A 46 -1.00 -0.29 -14.63
CA ASN A 46 -1.88 -0.74 -15.71
C ASN A 46 -3.30 -0.84 -15.15
N GLU A 47 -4.25 -0.31 -15.90
CA GLU A 47 -5.65 -0.54 -15.63
C GLU A 47 -6.12 -1.64 -16.57
N THR A 48 -6.62 -2.73 -15.98
CA THR A 48 -7.29 -3.79 -16.72
C THR A 48 -8.76 -3.80 -16.31
N ASN A 49 -9.61 -4.49 -17.07
CA ASN A 49 -11.02 -4.69 -16.71
C ASN A 49 -11.20 -5.69 -15.54
N SER A 50 -10.16 -5.91 -14.75
CA SER A 50 -10.17 -6.83 -13.62
C SER A 50 -10.51 -6.09 -12.33
N ASP A 51 -11.32 -6.73 -11.50
CA ASP A 51 -11.67 -6.26 -10.16
C ASP A 51 -10.52 -6.43 -9.14
N GLU A 52 -9.47 -7.14 -9.52
CA GLU A 52 -8.31 -7.36 -8.65
C GLU A 52 -7.34 -6.18 -8.74
N VAL A 53 -7.01 -5.58 -7.59
CA VAL A 53 -6.00 -4.53 -7.48
C VAL A 53 -4.78 -5.07 -6.75
N LEU A 54 -3.61 -4.90 -7.34
CA LEU A 54 -2.33 -5.32 -6.78
C LEU A 54 -1.44 -4.10 -6.59
N VAL A 55 -0.74 -4.05 -5.46
CA VAL A 55 0.30 -3.05 -5.19
C VAL A 55 1.62 -3.78 -5.03
N SER A 56 2.61 -3.36 -5.83
CA SER A 56 3.98 -3.86 -5.75
C SER A 56 4.94 -2.73 -5.41
N MET A 57 5.93 -2.99 -4.57
CA MET A 57 6.79 -1.95 -3.99
C MET A 57 8.15 -1.90 -4.70
N GLY A 58 8.47 -0.77 -5.33
CA GLY A 58 9.72 -0.48 -6.03
C GLY A 58 9.84 -1.10 -7.43
N SER A 59 9.37 -2.33 -7.61
CA SER A 59 9.44 -3.07 -8.88
C SER A 59 8.18 -3.93 -9.07
N TRP A 60 7.91 -4.38 -10.29
CA TRP A 60 6.88 -5.38 -10.59
C TRP A 60 7.45 -6.83 -10.61
N ASP A 61 8.78 -6.98 -10.62
CA ASP A 61 9.46 -8.28 -10.63
C ASP A 61 10.12 -8.56 -9.27
N GLY A 62 9.71 -9.66 -8.65
CA GLY A 62 10.28 -10.19 -7.39
C GLY A 62 10.08 -9.32 -6.15
N ALA A 63 9.30 -8.24 -6.25
CA ALA A 63 9.13 -7.27 -5.18
C ALA A 63 7.98 -7.64 -4.21
N PRO A 64 8.00 -7.11 -2.97
CA PRO A 64 6.87 -7.21 -2.06
C PRO A 64 5.59 -6.73 -2.76
N THR A 65 4.62 -7.64 -2.86
CA THR A 65 3.35 -7.39 -3.55
C THR A 65 2.20 -7.77 -2.63
N MET A 66 1.19 -6.91 -2.55
CA MET A 66 -0.04 -7.14 -1.81
C MET A 66 -1.25 -7.03 -2.74
N LYS A 67 -2.22 -7.92 -2.56
CA LYS A 67 -3.55 -7.75 -3.13
C LYS A 67 -4.37 -6.84 -2.24
N LEU A 68 -4.90 -5.78 -2.85
CA LEU A 68 -5.81 -4.87 -2.18
C LEU A 68 -7.27 -5.33 -2.32
N PRO A 69 -8.16 -4.85 -1.43
CA PRO A 69 -9.57 -5.14 -1.48
C PRO A 69 -10.21 -4.79 -2.84
N GLN A 70 -11.25 -5.53 -3.20
CA GLN A 70 -12.02 -5.19 -4.40
C GLN A 70 -12.64 -3.79 -4.26
N GLY A 71 -12.59 -3.01 -5.35
CA GLY A 71 -13.10 -1.65 -5.37
C GLY A 71 -12.14 -0.60 -4.80
N THR A 72 -10.92 -0.99 -4.42
CA THR A 72 -9.88 -0.01 -4.07
C THR A 72 -9.59 0.91 -5.26
N SER A 73 -9.50 2.21 -4.98
CA SER A 73 -9.19 3.23 -5.97
C SER A 73 -7.95 4.04 -5.60
N PHE A 74 -7.29 4.59 -6.62
CA PHE A 74 -6.05 5.37 -6.49
C PHE A 74 -6.29 6.78 -7.02
N GLN A 75 -6.10 7.77 -6.16
CA GLN A 75 -6.07 9.18 -6.54
C GLN A 75 -4.61 9.61 -6.60
N ILE A 76 -4.11 9.78 -7.82
CA ILE A 76 -2.69 10.06 -8.09
C ILE A 76 -2.58 11.51 -8.54
N SER A 77 -1.85 12.31 -7.78
CA SER A 77 -1.52 13.69 -8.13
C SER A 77 -0.02 13.93 -7.98
N SER A 78 0.51 15.02 -8.54
CA SER A 78 1.95 15.30 -8.47
C SER A 78 2.49 15.51 -7.05
N GLY A 79 1.61 15.83 -6.09
CA GLY A 79 1.98 16.11 -4.70
C GLY A 79 1.42 15.13 -3.68
N GLN A 80 0.60 14.17 -4.09
CA GLN A 80 -0.04 13.24 -3.17
C GLN A 80 -0.49 11.97 -3.90
N LEU A 81 -0.34 10.84 -3.20
CA LEU A 81 -1.01 9.58 -3.49
C LEU A 81 -2.03 9.29 -2.40
N VAL A 82 -3.27 9.00 -2.78
CA VAL A 82 -4.33 8.52 -1.88
C VAL A 82 -4.89 7.20 -2.40
N ILE A 83 -5.02 6.23 -1.51
CA ILE A 83 -5.60 4.92 -1.72
C ILE A 83 -6.87 4.85 -0.88
N GLU A 84 -8.01 4.61 -1.52
CA GLU A 84 -9.33 4.54 -0.89
C GLU A 84 -9.88 3.13 -1.07
N GLY A 85 -10.50 2.56 -0.03
CA GLY A 85 -11.11 1.24 -0.11
C GLY A 85 -11.84 0.84 1.16
N THR A 86 -12.28 -0.41 1.22
CA THR A 86 -12.99 -0.97 2.38
C THR A 86 -12.39 -2.31 2.78
N SER A 87 -11.88 -2.43 4.00
CA SER A 87 -11.33 -3.71 4.50
C SER A 87 -11.09 -3.73 5.99
N GLU A 88 -11.45 -4.85 6.62
CA GLU A 88 -11.04 -5.18 8.00
C GLU A 88 -9.52 -5.29 8.13
N GLN A 89 -8.82 -5.61 7.03
CA GLN A 89 -7.35 -5.75 6.97
C GLN A 89 -6.64 -4.41 6.69
N ASN A 90 -7.26 -3.27 7.06
CA ASN A 90 -6.69 -1.94 6.81
C ASN A 90 -5.31 -1.77 7.49
N ARG A 91 -5.09 -2.40 8.65
CA ARG A 91 -3.80 -2.35 9.35
C ARG A 91 -2.71 -3.08 8.58
N GLU A 92 -2.99 -4.26 8.05
CA GLU A 92 -2.01 -4.99 7.23
C GLU A 92 -1.67 -4.21 5.96
N ILE A 93 -2.67 -3.60 5.32
CA ILE A 93 -2.47 -2.71 4.16
C ILE A 93 -1.57 -1.53 4.55
N TYR A 94 -1.87 -0.87 5.67
CA TYR A 94 -1.11 0.28 6.12
C TYR A 94 0.34 -0.07 6.46
N SER A 95 0.55 -1.12 7.25
CA SER A 95 1.89 -1.62 7.59
C SER A 95 2.69 -1.99 6.35
N PHE A 96 2.06 -2.64 5.36
CA PHE A 96 2.71 -2.99 4.10
C PHE A 96 3.17 -1.74 3.34
N LEU A 97 2.33 -0.71 3.24
CA LEU A 97 2.70 0.55 2.58
C LEU A 97 3.90 1.20 3.28
N THR A 98 3.81 1.35 4.61
CA THR A 98 4.82 2.07 5.39
C THR A 98 6.16 1.33 5.45
N GLN A 99 6.16 0.00 5.63
CA GLN A 99 7.39 -0.81 5.69
C GLN A 99 8.18 -0.85 4.38
N ASN A 100 7.55 -0.49 3.26
CA ASN A 100 8.15 -0.60 1.94
C ASN A 100 8.35 0.77 1.27
N THR A 101 8.26 1.87 2.04
CA THR A 101 8.56 3.22 1.57
C THR A 101 9.39 4.00 2.58
N SER A 102 10.17 4.97 2.12
CA SER A 102 10.92 5.92 2.94
C SER A 102 10.13 7.18 3.30
N VAL A 103 8.83 7.23 3.00
CA VAL A 103 7.97 8.39 3.23
C VAL A 103 6.94 8.12 4.32
N GLU A 104 6.48 9.18 4.97
CA GLU A 104 5.37 9.07 5.90
C GLU A 104 4.04 8.88 5.15
N TRP A 105 3.21 8.04 5.74
CA TRP A 105 1.84 7.79 5.37
C TRP A 105 0.93 8.19 6.50
N SER A 106 -0.32 8.49 6.14
CA SER A 106 -1.37 8.53 7.13
C SER A 106 -2.59 7.81 6.60
N MET A 107 -3.26 7.09 7.50
CA MET A 107 -4.52 6.45 7.19
C MET A 107 -5.61 6.89 8.16
N CYS A 108 -6.82 7.06 7.66
CA CYS A 108 -8.00 7.09 8.51
C CYS A 108 -8.96 5.99 8.13
N VAL A 109 -9.73 5.52 9.12
CA VAL A 109 -10.70 4.44 8.96
C VAL A 109 -12.01 4.82 9.65
N ASP A 110 -13.14 4.57 8.98
CA ASP A 110 -14.44 4.48 9.61
C ASP A 110 -14.59 3.07 10.22
N SER A 111 -14.52 2.96 11.54
CA SER A 111 -14.61 1.67 12.23
C SER A 111 -15.92 0.91 12.00
N SER A 112 -16.99 1.60 11.58
CA SER A 112 -18.30 0.99 11.37
C SER A 112 -18.44 0.28 10.03
N THR A 113 -17.71 0.74 9.02
CA THR A 113 -17.75 0.20 7.65
C THR A 113 -16.42 -0.41 7.21
N TYR A 114 -15.34 -0.13 7.94
CA TYR A 114 -13.95 -0.37 7.53
C TYR A 114 -13.53 0.36 6.25
N HIS A 115 -14.27 1.41 5.87
CA HIS A 115 -13.85 2.31 4.80
C HIS A 115 -12.61 3.08 5.24
N PHE A 116 -11.60 3.15 4.39
CA PHE A 116 -10.32 3.77 4.69
C PHE A 116 -9.83 4.68 3.58
N PHE A 117 -9.05 5.67 4.00
CA PHE A 117 -8.20 6.49 3.13
C PHE A 117 -6.78 6.39 3.67
N ALA A 118 -5.86 5.84 2.89
CA ALA A 118 -4.43 5.84 3.19
C ALA A 118 -3.70 6.72 2.17
N GLY A 119 -2.80 7.59 2.60
CA GLY A 119 -2.04 8.37 1.63
C GLY A 119 -0.77 8.99 2.16
N THR A 120 -0.01 9.51 1.22
CA THR A 120 1.29 10.14 1.42
C THR A 120 1.40 11.37 0.52
N ASN A 121 2.13 12.37 0.99
CA ASN A 121 2.54 13.55 0.21
C ASN A 121 4.00 13.43 -0.31
N HIS A 122 4.55 12.21 -0.27
CA HIS A 122 5.91 11.89 -0.70
C HIS A 122 7.02 12.57 0.13
N GLN A 123 6.73 12.95 1.38
CA GLN A 123 7.69 13.52 2.31
C GLN A 123 8.12 12.49 3.36
N GLU A 124 9.39 12.56 3.77
CA GLU A 124 9.96 11.65 4.78
C GLU A 124 9.51 11.93 6.21
N LYS A 125 9.05 13.16 6.52
CA LYS A 125 8.88 13.64 7.91
C LYS A 125 7.71 14.58 8.13
N GLU A 126 6.72 14.52 7.25
CA GLU A 126 5.49 15.29 7.45
C GLU A 126 4.38 14.74 6.57
N VAL A 127 3.34 14.17 7.17
CA VAL A 127 2.09 13.88 6.46
C VAL A 127 0.88 14.28 7.29
N SER A 128 -0.03 15.02 6.68
CA SER A 128 -1.30 15.37 7.32
C SER A 128 -2.44 15.11 6.35
N MET A 129 -3.25 14.11 6.69
CA MET A 129 -4.46 13.73 5.96
C MET A 129 -5.60 13.50 6.95
N ALA A 130 -6.73 14.15 6.73
CA ALA A 130 -7.90 14.03 7.57
C ALA A 130 -9.15 14.01 6.69
N TYR A 131 -10.07 13.08 6.97
CA TYR A 131 -11.32 12.96 6.24
C TYR A 131 -12.48 12.91 7.21
N SER A 132 -13.54 13.66 6.92
CA SER A 132 -14.80 13.54 7.63
C SER A 132 -15.37 12.13 7.45
N GLY A 133 -15.92 11.55 8.52
CA GLY A 133 -16.54 10.23 8.49
C GLY A 133 -15.63 9.08 8.95
N CYS A 134 -14.33 9.32 9.10
CA CYS A 134 -13.43 8.41 9.80
C CYS A 134 -13.52 8.59 11.32
N ASP A 135 -13.26 7.54 12.10
CA ASP A 135 -13.11 7.63 13.56
C ASP A 135 -11.83 7.00 14.13
N ILE A 136 -11.01 6.37 13.30
CA ILE A 136 -9.67 5.89 13.64
C ILE A 136 -8.63 6.62 12.79
N LYS A 137 -7.50 6.98 13.40
CA LYS A 137 -6.34 7.60 12.76
C LYS A 137 -5.09 6.74 12.96
N TYR A 138 -4.33 6.56 11.88
CA TYR A 138 -3.01 5.94 11.86
C TYR A 138 -1.98 6.93 11.28
N HIS A 139 -0.79 6.94 11.89
CA HIS A 139 0.39 7.67 11.45
C HIS A 139 1.61 6.76 11.68
N ASN A 140 2.61 6.74 10.80
CA ASN A 140 3.80 5.90 10.95
C ASN A 140 5.00 6.70 11.46
N HIS A 141 5.83 6.07 12.29
CA HIS A 141 7.13 6.59 12.67
C HIS A 141 8.23 5.61 12.23
N GLN A 142 9.19 6.12 11.46
CA GLN A 142 10.28 5.34 10.85
C GLN A 142 11.53 5.24 11.73
N SER A 143 11.67 6.12 12.73
CA SER A 143 12.86 6.22 13.56
C SER A 143 12.78 5.31 14.79
N GLU A 144 13.85 4.55 15.07
CA GLU A 144 14.02 3.73 16.29
C GLU A 144 13.95 4.52 17.60
N TYR A 145 14.01 5.86 17.52
CA TYR A 145 13.93 6.76 18.67
C TYR A 145 12.55 7.46 18.78
N ALA A 146 11.64 7.19 17.84
CA ALA A 146 10.32 7.79 17.75
C ALA A 146 9.21 6.81 18.15
N ASN A 147 9.43 6.03 19.21
CA ASN A 147 8.48 5.01 19.69
C ASN A 147 7.24 5.62 20.38
N TYR A 148 7.16 6.95 20.44
CA TYR A 148 6.09 7.67 21.10
C TYR A 148 5.55 8.78 20.19
N PRO A 149 4.27 9.15 20.34
CA PRO A 149 3.70 10.30 19.64
C PRO A 149 4.48 11.58 19.95
N SER A 150 4.72 12.39 18.92
CA SER A 150 5.28 13.72 19.04
C SER A 150 4.24 14.74 19.56
N ASP A 151 4.69 15.94 19.92
CA ASP A 151 3.78 17.03 20.26
C ASP A 151 2.82 17.37 19.10
N ALA A 152 3.29 17.24 17.85
CA ALA A 152 2.49 17.45 16.65
C ALA A 152 1.39 16.38 16.49
N ASP A 153 1.66 15.14 16.92
CA ASP A 153 0.65 14.08 16.95
C ASP A 153 -0.47 14.41 17.96
N TYR A 154 -0.12 14.90 19.16
CA TYR A 154 -1.12 15.30 20.15
C TYR A 154 -1.92 16.54 19.72
N GLU A 155 -1.29 17.50 19.06
CA GLU A 155 -1.99 18.65 18.49
C GLU A 155 -2.97 18.20 17.39
N THR A 156 -2.52 17.31 16.50
CA THR A 156 -3.36 16.74 15.44
C THR A 156 -4.52 15.94 16.03
N LYS A 157 -4.26 15.10 17.03
CA LYS A 157 -5.28 14.35 17.76
C LYS A 157 -6.37 15.27 18.31
N SER A 158 -5.98 16.35 18.99
CA SER A 158 -6.92 17.30 19.57
C SER A 158 -7.86 17.88 18.52
N LYS A 159 -7.34 18.29 17.35
CA LYS A 159 -8.15 18.82 16.23
C LYS A 159 -9.05 17.76 15.61
N LEU A 160 -8.57 16.53 15.46
CA LEU A 160 -9.35 15.44 14.86
C LEU A 160 -10.49 14.95 15.77
N GLN A 161 -10.31 15.02 17.09
CA GLN A 161 -11.37 14.73 18.04
C GLN A 161 -12.56 15.67 17.92
N GLU A 162 -12.34 16.94 17.55
CA GLU A 162 -13.43 17.91 17.31
C GLU A 162 -14.33 17.51 16.13
N ILE A 163 -13.82 16.73 15.18
CA ILE A 163 -14.55 16.26 14.00
C ILE A 163 -14.94 14.77 14.07
N GLY A 164 -14.81 14.14 15.24
CA GLY A 164 -15.38 12.82 15.52
C GLY A 164 -14.39 11.65 15.57
N TYR A 165 -13.08 11.89 15.43
CA TYR A 165 -12.09 10.83 15.64
C TYR A 165 -11.99 10.42 17.10
N LYS A 166 -11.84 9.11 17.35
CA LYS A 166 -11.87 8.51 18.68
C LYS A 166 -10.59 7.76 18.99
N GLU A 167 -10.03 7.07 18.00
CA GLU A 167 -8.87 6.19 18.19
C GLU A 167 -7.68 6.67 17.36
N PHE A 168 -6.50 6.62 17.95
CA PHE A 168 -5.26 7.13 17.36
C PHE A 168 -4.14 6.13 17.61
N TYR A 169 -3.40 5.83 16.54
CA TYR A 169 -2.33 4.84 16.58
C TYR A 169 -1.09 5.36 15.86
N ILE A 170 0.07 5.19 16.49
CA ILE A 170 1.36 5.23 15.81
C ILE A 170 1.71 3.82 15.36
N TYR A 171 1.96 3.63 14.07
CA TYR A 171 2.64 2.44 13.57
C TYR A 171 4.15 2.67 13.66
N HIS A 172 4.79 1.98 14.60
CA HIS A 172 6.23 2.06 14.79
C HIS A 172 6.90 1.00 13.92
N GLU A 173 7.48 1.45 12.80
CA GLU A 173 8.03 0.55 11.77
C GLU A 173 9.17 -0.35 12.28
N PRO A 174 10.15 0.14 13.08
CA PRO A 174 11.27 -0.70 13.51
C PRO A 174 10.87 -1.91 14.35
N THR A 175 9.75 -1.82 15.07
CA THR A 175 9.24 -2.92 15.91
C THR A 175 8.02 -3.61 15.34
N ASP A 176 7.49 -3.14 14.21
CA ASP A 176 6.26 -3.64 13.59
C ASP A 176 5.08 -3.67 14.57
N THR A 177 4.84 -2.56 15.27
CA THR A 177 3.79 -2.47 16.31
C THR A 177 2.93 -1.22 16.18
N TYR A 178 1.65 -1.38 16.48
CA TYR A 178 0.71 -0.28 16.65
C TYR A 178 0.63 0.15 18.12
N ILE A 179 0.93 1.43 18.38
CA ILE A 179 0.95 2.04 19.71
C ILE A 179 -0.24 3.00 19.81
N PRO A 180 -1.25 2.71 20.65
CA PRO A 180 -2.36 3.63 20.88
C PRO A 180 -1.91 4.84 21.69
N TYR A 181 -2.50 6.01 21.44
CA TYR A 181 -2.23 7.23 22.21
C TYR A 181 -3.40 8.19 22.31
#